data_AF-A0A4C2ADG0-F1
#
_entry.id   AF-A0A4C2ADG0-F1
#
_cell.length_a   1.000
_cell.length_b   1.000
_cell.length_c   1.000
_cell.angle_alpha   90.00
_cell.angle_beta   90.00
_cell.angle_gamma   90.00
#
_symmetry.space_group_name_H-M   'P 1'
#
loop_
_entity.id
_entity.type
_entity.pdbx_description
1 polymer ?
#
loop_
_entity_poly.entity_id
_entity_poly.type
_entity_poly.pdbx_seq_one_letter_code
_entity_poly.pdbx_strand_id
1 'polypeptide(L)'
;MKPSKLKEHFAKVHKEFADKNIDFFKKKEKILKSSRMDSTGNIQKANESCLQVSYKIAYRIARNKKPHTIGEDLIKPCLLDAVTLIIGEQHAAKIKQISLSNTTIQSRIYEMSADILATVISEIKESPMFALQLDESTDVASCSQLLMFTRYIKDDGVKEEYLFCKSLPTTTRGKDVF
;
A
#
# COMPACT_ATOMS: atom_id res chain seq x y z
N MET A 1 -10.41 -11.74 26.45
CA MET A 1 -11.61 -12.03 27.28
C MET A 1 -11.42 -13.39 27.93
N LYS A 2 -11.81 -13.60 29.21
CA LYS A 2 -11.70 -14.92 29.85
C LYS A 2 -12.68 -15.93 29.21
N PRO A 3 -12.35 -17.23 29.07
CA PRO A 3 -13.22 -18.22 28.40
C PRO A 3 -14.63 -18.32 28.98
N SER A 4 -14.77 -18.23 30.31
CA SER A 4 -16.06 -18.24 30.99
C SER A 4 -16.94 -17.05 30.59
N LYS A 5 -16.35 -15.85 30.51
CA LYS A 5 -17.06 -14.63 30.09
C LYS A 5 -17.44 -14.67 28.60
N LEU A 6 -16.60 -15.27 27.75
CA LEU A 6 -16.89 -15.41 26.32
C LEU A 6 -18.08 -16.34 26.07
N LYS A 7 -18.13 -17.48 26.78
CA LYS A 7 -19.26 -18.42 26.70
C LYS A 7 -20.56 -17.77 27.15
N GLU A 8 -20.51 -17.00 28.24
CA GLU A 8 -21.67 -16.28 28.75
C GLU A 8 -22.14 -15.17 27.80
N HIS A 9 -21.20 -14.46 27.16
CA HIS A 9 -21.50 -13.45 26.16
C HIS A 9 -22.21 -14.05 24.93
N PHE A 10 -21.75 -15.18 24.41
CA PHE A 10 -22.47 -15.87 23.33
C PHE A 10 -23.85 -16.37 23.77
N ALA A 11 -23.98 -16.92 24.98
CA ALA A 11 -25.28 -17.38 25.48
C ALA A 11 -26.31 -16.25 25.70
N LYS A 12 -25.86 -15.06 26.07
CA LYS A 12 -26.74 -13.92 26.40
C LYS A 12 -26.98 -12.98 25.22
N VAL A 13 -25.96 -12.69 24.43
CA VAL A 13 -25.96 -11.61 23.43
C VAL A 13 -26.00 -12.15 22.00
N HIS A 14 -25.27 -13.24 21.73
CA HIS A 14 -25.13 -13.80 20.37
C HIS A 14 -25.40 -15.30 20.36
N LYS A 15 -26.66 -15.67 20.63
CA LYS A 15 -27.10 -17.07 20.81
C LYS A 15 -26.79 -17.92 19.58
N GLU A 16 -26.80 -17.31 18.39
CA GLU A 16 -26.46 -17.92 17.12
C GLU A 16 -25.01 -18.46 17.05
N PHE A 17 -24.11 -17.98 17.91
CA PHE A 17 -22.72 -18.41 18.00
C PHE A 17 -22.42 -19.28 19.23
N ALA A 18 -23.39 -19.49 20.12
CA ALA A 18 -23.19 -20.20 21.39
C ALA A 18 -22.79 -21.68 21.20
N ASP A 19 -23.33 -22.34 20.17
CA ASP A 19 -23.09 -23.76 19.87
C ASP A 19 -22.05 -23.98 18.77
N LYS A 20 -21.38 -22.92 18.30
CA LYS A 20 -20.39 -23.03 17.24
C LYS A 20 -19.05 -23.48 17.82
N ASN A 21 -18.41 -24.44 17.16
CA ASN A 21 -17.11 -24.95 17.56
C ASN A 21 -15.95 -24.01 17.16
N ILE A 22 -14.75 -24.29 17.66
CA ILE A 22 -13.56 -23.47 17.37
C ILE A 22 -13.24 -23.39 15.87
N ASP A 23 -13.55 -24.43 15.10
CA ASP A 23 -13.27 -24.49 13.67
C ASP A 23 -14.14 -23.53 12.86
N PHE A 24 -15.40 -23.34 13.28
CA PHE A 24 -16.27 -22.30 12.73
C PHE A 24 -15.62 -20.91 12.87
N PHE A 25 -15.08 -20.59 14.04
CA PHE A 25 -14.44 -19.30 14.30
C PHE A 25 -13.10 -19.16 13.60
N LYS A 26 -12.28 -20.21 13.52
CA LYS A 26 -11.04 -20.21 12.72
C LYS A 26 -11.33 -19.99 11.24
N LYS A 27 -12.39 -20.62 10.71
CA LYS A 27 -12.84 -20.41 9.33
C LYS A 27 -13.31 -18.97 9.13
N LYS A 28 -14.10 -18.43 10.05
CA LYS A 28 -14.56 -17.03 10.02
C LYS A 28 -13.36 -16.07 10.09
N GLU A 29 -12.42 -16.27 11.01
CA GLU A 29 -11.17 -15.51 11.13
C GLU A 29 -10.36 -15.53 9.84
N LYS A 30 -10.20 -16.70 9.20
CA LYS A 30 -9.49 -16.81 7.92
C LYS A 30 -10.18 -16.00 6.82
N ILE A 31 -11.51 -16.04 6.75
CA ILE A 31 -12.32 -15.23 5.83
C ILE A 31 -12.16 -13.73 6.14
N LEU A 32 -12.15 -13.34 7.42
CA LEU A 32 -11.97 -11.95 7.82
C LEU A 32 -10.58 -11.43 7.51
N LYS A 33 -9.54 -12.25 7.68
CA LYS A 33 -8.15 -11.90 7.33
C LYS A 33 -7.95 -11.78 5.82
N SER A 34 -8.71 -12.52 5.01
CA SER A 34 -8.64 -12.43 3.54
C SER A 34 -9.55 -11.36 2.94
N SER A 35 -10.45 -10.74 3.73
CA SER A 35 -11.49 -9.83 3.22
C SER A 35 -11.39 -8.48 3.92
N ARG A 36 -11.21 -7.38 3.18
CA ARG A 36 -11.43 -6.03 3.75
C ARG A 36 -12.95 -5.84 3.95
N MET A 37 -13.44 -6.12 5.14
CA MET A 37 -14.84 -5.83 5.51
C MET A 37 -15.07 -4.33 5.56
N ASP A 38 -16.19 -3.88 5.01
CA ASP A 38 -16.71 -2.55 5.32
C ASP A 38 -17.40 -2.54 6.71
N SER A 39 -17.80 -1.36 7.16
CA SER A 39 -18.49 -1.14 8.44
C SER A 39 -19.85 -1.86 8.55
N THR A 40 -20.34 -2.51 7.48
CA THR A 40 -21.60 -3.26 7.46
C THR A 40 -21.41 -4.77 7.50
N GLY A 41 -20.17 -5.26 7.59
CA GLY A 41 -19.88 -6.70 7.66
C GLY A 41 -20.03 -7.43 6.31
N ASN A 42 -20.15 -6.69 5.22
CA ASN A 42 -20.23 -7.24 3.88
C ASN A 42 -18.83 -7.51 3.32
N ILE A 43 -18.66 -8.68 2.70
CA ILE A 43 -17.47 -9.01 1.90
C ILE A 43 -17.63 -8.24 0.60
N GLN A 44 -17.13 -7.00 0.53
CA GLN A 44 -16.99 -6.32 -0.74
C GLN A 44 -15.96 -7.10 -1.56
N LYS A 45 -16.44 -7.84 -2.57
CA LYS A 45 -15.58 -8.29 -3.66
C LYS A 45 -15.01 -7.00 -4.26
N ALA A 46 -13.74 -6.71 -3.98
CA ALA A 46 -13.09 -5.53 -4.50
C ALA A 46 -13.34 -5.52 -6.02
N ASN A 47 -14.02 -4.48 -6.50
CA ASN A 47 -14.22 -4.33 -7.94
C ASN A 47 -12.82 -4.18 -8.53
N GLU A 48 -12.33 -5.24 -9.18
CA GLU A 48 -10.95 -5.33 -9.63
C GLU A 48 -10.59 -4.13 -10.50
N SER A 49 -11.52 -3.67 -11.33
CA SER A 49 -11.36 -2.46 -12.13
C SER A 49 -11.19 -1.20 -11.27
N CYS A 50 -11.96 -1.03 -10.20
CA CYS A 50 -11.81 0.12 -9.29
C CYS A 50 -10.46 0.09 -8.56
N LEU A 51 -10.01 -1.10 -8.14
CA LEU A 51 -8.70 -1.28 -7.52
C LEU A 51 -7.57 -0.94 -8.49
N GLN A 52 -7.62 -1.47 -9.72
CA GLN A 52 -6.64 -1.17 -10.77
C GLN A 52 -6.60 0.33 -11.08
N VAL A 53 -7.76 0.99 -11.16
CA VAL A 53 -7.82 2.45 -11.36
C VAL A 53 -7.19 3.21 -10.19
N SER A 54 -7.44 2.78 -8.94
CA SER A 54 -6.80 3.37 -7.75
C SER A 54 -5.27 3.30 -7.82
N TYR A 55 -4.70 2.15 -8.17
CA TYR A 55 -3.24 2.02 -8.38
C TYR A 55 -2.74 2.91 -9.52
N LYS A 56 -3.42 2.94 -10.67
CA LYS A 56 -3.01 3.78 -11.81
C LYS A 56 -3.03 5.27 -11.47
N ILE A 57 -4.02 5.73 -10.71
CA ILE A 57 -4.08 7.12 -10.25
C ILE A 57 -2.96 7.40 -9.24
N ALA A 58 -2.76 6.52 -8.25
CA ALA A 58 -1.68 6.64 -7.27
C ALA A 58 -0.30 6.71 -7.93
N TYR A 59 -0.05 5.86 -8.94
CA TYR A 59 1.18 5.88 -9.74
C TYR A 59 1.37 7.24 -10.44
N ARG A 60 0.31 7.78 -11.05
CA ARG A 60 0.38 9.10 -11.71
C ARG A 60 0.64 10.22 -10.71
N ILE A 61 0.03 10.18 -9.53
CA ILE A 61 0.27 11.16 -8.45
C ILE A 61 1.75 11.12 -8.04
N ALA A 62 2.27 9.93 -7.74
CA ALA A 62 3.66 9.75 -7.34
C ALA A 62 4.65 10.20 -8.43
N ARG A 63 4.44 9.77 -9.67
CA ARG A 63 5.31 10.11 -10.82
C ARG A 63 5.36 11.61 -11.07
N ASN A 64 4.26 12.33 -10.84
CA ASN A 64 4.19 13.78 -11.00
C ASN A 64 4.53 14.56 -9.71
N LYS A 65 5.03 13.87 -8.67
CA LYS A 65 5.43 14.46 -7.38
C LYS A 65 4.31 15.31 -6.75
N LYS A 66 3.05 14.85 -6.87
CA LYS A 66 1.88 15.54 -6.31
C LYS A 66 1.57 15.03 -4.89
N PRO A 67 1.00 15.86 -4.02
CA PRO A 67 0.58 15.43 -2.69
C PRO A 67 -0.51 14.36 -2.80
N HIS A 68 -0.54 13.41 -1.87
CA HIS A 68 -1.51 12.31 -1.88
C HIS A 68 -2.97 12.80 -1.78
N THR A 69 -3.20 13.90 -1.07
CA THR A 69 -4.55 14.47 -0.85
C THR A 69 -5.22 14.90 -2.15
N ILE A 70 -4.46 15.17 -3.23
CA ILE A 70 -5.02 15.51 -4.55
C ILE A 70 -5.97 14.43 -5.08
N GLY A 71 -5.81 13.18 -4.63
CA GLY A 71 -6.69 12.07 -4.97
C GLY A 71 -8.13 12.31 -4.53
N GLU A 72 -8.34 12.78 -3.30
CA GLU A 72 -9.67 13.05 -2.73
C GLU A 72 -10.12 14.49 -2.93
N ASP A 73 -9.20 15.45 -2.89
CA ASP A 73 -9.51 16.89 -2.95
C ASP A 73 -9.89 17.34 -4.37
N LEU A 74 -9.32 16.71 -5.40
CA LEU A 74 -9.46 17.20 -6.78
C LEU A 74 -9.84 16.09 -7.77
N ILE A 75 -9.05 15.02 -7.84
CA ILE A 75 -9.22 13.99 -8.88
C ILE A 75 -10.58 13.30 -8.75
N LYS A 76 -10.97 12.93 -7.53
CA LYS A 76 -12.23 12.25 -7.27
C LYS A 76 -13.46 13.11 -7.63
N PRO A 77 -13.59 14.37 -7.20
CA PRO A 77 -14.64 15.28 -7.67
C PRO A 77 -14.68 15.41 -9.19
N CYS A 78 -13.54 15.68 -9.85
CA CYS A 78 -13.50 15.84 -11.30
C CYS A 78 -14.00 14.60 -12.05
N LEU A 79 -13.66 13.39 -11.58
CA LEU A 79 -14.15 12.15 -12.16
C LEU A 79 -15.67 12.00 -11.99
N LEU A 80 -16.21 12.42 -10.84
CA LEU A 80 -17.64 12.37 -10.57
C LEU A 80 -18.41 13.36 -11.44
N ASP A 81 -17.93 14.60 -11.55
CA ASP A 81 -18.56 15.63 -12.37
C ASP A 81 -18.60 15.22 -13.84
N ALA A 82 -17.45 14.78 -14.38
CA ALA A 82 -17.36 14.34 -15.78
C ALA A 82 -18.29 13.16 -16.08
N VAL A 83 -18.33 12.15 -15.21
CA VAL A 83 -19.20 10.98 -15.43
C VAL A 83 -20.67 11.34 -15.27
N THR A 84 -21.01 12.16 -14.29
CA THR A 84 -22.40 12.55 -14.03
C THR A 84 -22.97 13.39 -15.18
N LEU A 85 -22.20 14.39 -15.65
CA LEU A 85 -22.66 15.34 -16.67
C LEU A 85 -22.62 14.77 -18.10
N ILE A 86 -21.62 13.93 -18.43
CA ILE A 86 -21.40 13.46 -19.80
C ILE A 86 -22.00 12.06 -20.04
N ILE A 87 -21.88 11.16 -19.06
CA ILE A 87 -22.27 9.75 -19.22
C ILE A 87 -23.64 9.48 -18.59
N GLY A 88 -23.88 10.04 -17.40
CA GLY A 88 -25.14 9.93 -16.68
C GLY A 88 -24.96 9.53 -15.21
N GLU A 89 -25.85 10.04 -14.37
CA GLU A 89 -25.81 9.91 -12.91
C GLU A 89 -25.79 8.45 -12.43
N GLN A 90 -26.46 7.54 -13.14
CA GLN A 90 -26.48 6.11 -12.82
C GLN A 90 -25.08 5.46 -12.78
N HIS A 91 -24.09 6.04 -13.46
CA HIS A 91 -22.72 5.53 -13.49
C HIS A 91 -21.83 6.10 -12.37
N ALA A 92 -22.24 7.19 -11.71
CA ALA A 92 -21.46 7.83 -10.65
C ALA A 92 -21.24 6.89 -9.46
N ALA A 93 -22.18 5.99 -9.16
CA ALA A 93 -22.06 5.00 -8.09
C ALA A 93 -20.81 4.12 -8.23
N LYS A 94 -20.45 3.71 -9.47
CA LYS A 94 -19.26 2.90 -9.73
C LYS A 94 -17.98 3.70 -9.54
N ILE A 95 -17.97 4.98 -9.90
CA ILE A 95 -16.84 5.88 -9.67
C ILE A 95 -16.64 6.12 -8.17
N LYS A 96 -17.72 6.29 -7.39
CA LYS A 96 -17.67 6.45 -5.93
C LYS A 96 -16.92 5.30 -5.24
N GLN A 97 -16.97 4.08 -5.76
CA GLN A 97 -16.25 2.91 -5.22
C GLN A 97 -14.72 2.99 -5.36
N ILE A 98 -14.16 3.86 -6.21
CA ILE A 98 -12.70 3.99 -6.36
C ILE A 98 -12.11 4.69 -5.12
N SER A 99 -11.43 3.97 -4.24
CA SER A 99 -10.77 4.59 -3.08
C SER A 99 -9.58 5.46 -3.52
N LEU A 100 -9.64 6.77 -3.24
CA LEU A 100 -8.61 7.77 -3.57
C LEU A 100 -8.26 8.67 -2.37
N SER A 101 -8.60 8.28 -1.14
CA SER A 101 -8.23 9.04 0.06
C SER A 101 -6.72 9.19 0.19
N ASN A 102 -6.26 10.21 0.92
CA ASN A 102 -4.83 10.39 1.23
C ASN A 102 -4.16 9.08 1.70
N THR A 103 -4.79 8.39 2.66
CA THR A 103 -4.31 7.11 3.21
C THR A 103 -4.30 5.97 2.19
N THR A 104 -5.28 5.95 1.28
CA THR A 104 -5.32 4.95 0.22
C THR A 104 -4.20 5.19 -0.78
N ILE A 105 -4.06 6.42 -1.27
CA ILE A 105 -3.01 6.77 -2.24
C ILE A 105 -1.63 6.48 -1.67
N GLN A 106 -1.36 6.87 -0.42
CA GLN A 106 -0.13 6.53 0.28
C GLN A 106 0.12 5.01 0.30
N SER A 107 -0.91 4.24 0.68
CA SER A 107 -0.81 2.77 0.76
C SER A 107 -0.53 2.15 -0.60
N ARG A 108 -1.20 2.60 -1.68
CA ARG A 108 -0.96 2.09 -3.04
C ARG A 108 0.46 2.39 -3.52
N ILE A 109 0.98 3.59 -3.24
CA ILE A 109 2.35 3.97 -3.58
C ILE A 109 3.34 3.09 -2.81
N TYR A 110 3.11 2.89 -1.52
CA TYR A 110 3.96 2.04 -0.68
C TYR A 110 3.96 0.58 -1.17
N GLU A 111 2.78 0.01 -1.45
CA GLU A 111 2.63 -1.36 -1.96
C GLU A 111 3.38 -1.53 -3.30
N MET A 112 3.23 -0.59 -4.25
CA MET A 112 3.98 -0.63 -5.52
C MET A 112 5.50 -0.49 -5.29
N SER A 113 5.93 0.38 -4.38
CA SER A 113 7.34 0.54 -4.05
C SER A 113 7.93 -0.72 -3.42
N ALA A 114 7.17 -1.40 -2.55
CA ALA A 114 7.61 -2.62 -1.91
C ALA A 114 7.73 -3.79 -2.91
N ASP A 115 6.81 -3.86 -3.87
CA ASP A 115 6.86 -4.83 -4.97
C ASP A 115 8.11 -4.65 -5.84
N ILE A 116 8.37 -3.40 -6.29
CA ILE A 116 9.58 -3.05 -7.04
C ILE A 116 10.84 -3.40 -6.26
N LEU A 117 10.89 -3.04 -4.97
CA LEU A 117 12.03 -3.36 -4.11
C LEU A 117 12.27 -4.88 -4.00
N ALA A 118 11.20 -5.66 -3.85
CA ALA A 118 11.30 -7.12 -3.80
C ALA A 118 11.85 -7.69 -5.11
N THR A 119 11.41 -7.17 -6.26
CA THR A 119 11.96 -7.54 -7.58
C THR A 119 13.44 -7.21 -7.68
N VAL A 120 13.85 -5.99 -7.35
CA VAL A 120 15.26 -5.57 -7.39
C VAL A 120 16.13 -6.44 -6.48
N ILE A 121 15.67 -6.75 -5.25
CA ILE A 121 16.38 -7.64 -4.34
C ILE A 121 16.53 -9.05 -4.93
N SER A 122 15.48 -9.58 -5.57
CA SER A 122 15.54 -10.89 -6.24
C SER A 122 16.58 -10.89 -7.36
N GLU A 123 16.57 -9.86 -8.21
CA GLU A 123 17.51 -9.74 -9.32
C GLU A 123 18.96 -9.59 -8.85
N ILE A 124 19.21 -8.82 -7.78
CA ILE A 124 20.56 -8.70 -7.19
C ILE A 124 21.07 -10.05 -6.69
N LYS A 125 20.20 -10.87 -6.06
CA LYS A 125 20.57 -12.20 -5.56
C LYS A 125 20.89 -13.20 -6.68
N GLU A 126 20.24 -13.05 -7.83
CA GLU A 126 20.47 -13.87 -9.02
C GLU A 126 21.70 -13.41 -9.81
N SER A 127 22.09 -12.14 -9.68
CA SER A 127 23.20 -11.56 -10.44
C SER A 127 24.56 -12.17 -10.03
N PRO A 128 25.44 -12.50 -10.98
CA PRO A 128 26.79 -12.98 -10.69
C PRO A 128 27.68 -11.94 -9.99
N MET A 129 27.36 -10.66 -10.15
CA MET A 129 28.10 -9.55 -9.53
C MET A 129 27.15 -8.39 -9.25
N PHE A 130 27.35 -7.71 -8.13
CA PHE A 130 26.69 -6.45 -7.84
C PHE A 130 27.66 -5.49 -7.14
N ALA A 131 27.35 -4.21 -7.21
CA ALA A 131 28.03 -3.15 -6.48
C ALA A 131 26.99 -2.28 -5.79
N LEU A 132 27.30 -1.86 -4.56
CA LEU A 132 26.51 -0.88 -3.83
C LEU A 132 27.24 0.45 -3.85
N GLN A 133 26.53 1.52 -4.16
CA GLN A 133 27.04 2.88 -4.08
C GLN A 133 26.25 3.63 -3.01
N LEU A 134 26.96 4.11 -2.00
CA LEU A 134 26.43 4.98 -0.96
C LEU A 134 26.80 6.42 -1.30
N ASP A 135 25.83 7.32 -1.20
CA ASP A 135 26.04 8.75 -1.43
C ASP A 135 25.36 9.56 -0.32
N GLU A 136 26.01 10.65 0.09
CA GLU A 136 25.46 11.58 1.07
C GLU A 136 24.87 12.79 0.36
N SER A 137 23.60 13.10 0.65
CA SER A 137 22.92 14.29 0.16
C SER A 137 22.32 15.09 1.31
N THR A 138 22.02 16.36 1.09
CA THR A 138 21.30 17.21 2.05
C THR A 138 19.95 17.59 1.47
N ASP A 139 18.90 17.48 2.28
CA ASP A 139 17.58 17.93 1.85
C ASP A 139 17.39 19.44 2.00
N VAL A 140 16.20 19.92 1.62
CA VAL A 140 15.83 21.34 1.67
C VAL A 140 15.80 21.92 3.10
N ALA A 141 15.82 21.07 4.13
CA ALA A 141 15.90 21.45 5.53
C ALA A 141 17.32 21.27 6.10
N SER A 142 18.32 21.03 5.23
CA SER A 142 19.71 20.76 5.58
C SER A 142 19.90 19.50 6.45
N CYS A 143 18.96 18.54 6.39
CA CYS A 143 19.16 17.24 7.01
C CYS A 143 19.99 16.35 6.10
N SER A 144 21.06 15.75 6.62
CA SER A 144 21.85 14.75 5.89
C SER A 144 21.02 13.49 5.63
N GLN A 145 21.17 12.97 4.42
CA GLN A 145 20.47 11.81 3.90
C GLN A 145 21.48 10.86 3.26
N LEU A 146 21.35 9.58 3.58
CA LEU A 146 22.09 8.50 2.94
C LEU A 146 21.26 7.92 1.80
N LEU A 147 21.78 8.06 0.59
CA LEU A 147 21.26 7.46 -0.63
C LEU A 147 22.01 6.16 -0.91
N MET A 148 21.28 5.11 -1.28
CA MET A 148 21.88 3.85 -1.71
C MET A 148 21.42 3.48 -3.11
N PHE A 149 22.38 3.31 -4.00
CA PHE A 149 22.20 2.78 -5.35
C PHE A 149 22.84 1.41 -5.45
N THR A 150 22.33 0.60 -6.39
CA THR A 150 22.86 -0.72 -6.69
C THR A 150 23.08 -0.86 -8.17
N ARG A 151 24.19 -1.50 -8.55
CA ARG A 151 24.46 -1.92 -9.92
C ARG A 151 24.60 -3.43 -9.95
N TYR A 152 23.95 -4.11 -10.88
CA TYR A 152 24.02 -5.56 -11.01
C TYR A 152 23.86 -5.99 -12.47
N ILE A 153 24.27 -7.22 -12.78
CA ILE A 153 24.17 -7.79 -14.13
C ILE A 153 22.80 -8.45 -14.28
N LYS A 154 22.04 -8.07 -15.31
CA LYS A 154 20.77 -8.69 -15.69
C LYS A 154 20.65 -8.68 -17.21
N ASP A 155 20.28 -9.82 -17.79
CA ASP A 155 20.06 -10.01 -19.24
C ASP A 155 21.23 -9.46 -20.09
N ASP A 156 22.46 -9.85 -19.72
CA ASP A 156 23.74 -9.43 -20.32
C ASP A 156 24.07 -7.93 -20.26
N GLY A 157 23.26 -7.14 -19.55
CA GLY A 157 23.47 -5.72 -19.30
C GLY A 157 23.76 -5.39 -17.84
N VAL A 158 24.32 -4.19 -17.61
CA VAL A 158 24.41 -3.61 -16.26
C VAL A 158 23.15 -2.78 -16.01
N LYS A 159 22.42 -3.12 -14.95
CA LYS A 159 21.26 -2.38 -14.47
C LYS A 159 21.65 -1.58 -13.23
N GLU A 160 21.23 -0.31 -13.18
CA GLU A 160 21.41 0.57 -12.03
C GLU A 160 20.04 0.90 -11.45
N GLU A 161 19.88 0.73 -10.14
CA GLU A 161 18.63 1.02 -9.43
C GLU A 161 18.88 1.80 -8.15
N TYR A 162 17.90 2.60 -7.76
CA TYR A 162 17.89 3.29 -6.47
C TYR A 162 17.17 2.42 -5.43
N LEU A 163 17.84 2.12 -4.32
CA LEU A 163 17.31 1.23 -3.28
C LEU A 163 16.61 1.97 -2.15
N PHE A 164 17.24 2.99 -1.56
CA PHE A 164 16.60 3.81 -0.53
C PHE A 164 17.26 5.18 -0.35
N CYS A 165 16.51 6.06 0.32
CA CYS A 165 17.02 7.26 0.99
C CYS A 165 16.58 7.17 2.45
N LYS A 166 17.53 7.37 3.36
CA LYS A 166 17.25 7.46 4.80
C LYS A 166 17.94 8.67 5.38
N SER A 167 17.24 9.41 6.22
CA SER A 167 17.86 10.48 7.01
C SER A 167 18.94 9.90 7.93
N LEU A 168 20.06 10.61 8.06
CA LEU A 168 21.11 10.33 9.03
C LEU A 168 20.82 11.17 10.30
N PRO A 169 20.32 10.57 11.38
CA PRO A 169 19.78 11.32 12.52
C PRO A 169 20.86 11.91 13.44
N THR A 170 22.10 11.46 13.34
CA THR A 170 23.19 11.79 14.27
C THR A 170 24.30 12.58 13.58
N THR A 171 25.25 11.88 12.95
CA THR A 171 26.42 12.44 12.30
C THR A 171 26.66 11.76 10.96
N THR A 172 27.52 12.36 10.14
CA THR A 172 27.90 11.88 8.80
C THR A 172 29.27 11.19 8.81
N ARG A 173 29.67 10.65 9.97
CA ARG A 173 30.98 10.01 10.10
C ARG A 173 30.95 8.66 9.41
N GLY A 174 32.10 8.17 8.98
CA GLY A 174 32.20 6.85 8.33
C GLY A 174 31.52 5.72 9.11
N LYS A 175 31.60 5.72 10.45
CA LYS A 175 30.92 4.74 11.32
C LYS A 175 29.38 4.79 11.32
N ASP A 176 28.80 5.88 10.83
CA ASP A 176 27.35 6.07 10.74
C ASP A 176 26.83 5.66 9.33
N VAL A 177 27.76 5.42 8.39
CA VAL A 177 27.49 5.13 6.97
C VAL A 177 27.97 3.72 6.56
N PHE A 178 29.11 3.27 7.08
CA PHE A 178 29.77 1.98 6.83
C PHE A 178 29.84 1.12 8.09
#